data_AF-A0A1V5CK33-F1
#
_entry.id   AF-A0A1V5CK33-F1
#
_cell.length_a   1.000
_cell.length_b   1.000
_cell.length_c   1.000
_cell.angle_alpha   90.00
_cell.angle_beta   90.00
_cell.angle_gamma   90.00
#
_symmetry.space_group_name_H-M   'P 1'
#
loop_
_entity.id
_entity.type
_entity.pdbx_description
1 polymer ?
#
loop_
_entity_poly.entity_id
_entity_poly.type
_entity_poly.pdbx_seq_one_letter_code
_entity_poly.pdbx_strand_id
1 'polypeptide(L)'
;MHLKIVKNERAGQVPYGWRLAQDGKTLLANAKEQKAILLIKELRAKGYSFRAICQDLEKRGYESAGRAWHPQTVKNILRRAA
;
A
#
# COMPACT_ATOMS: atom_id res chain seq x y z
N MET A 1 -0.32 4.91 17.98
CA MET A 1 -0.04 6.23 17.36
C MET A 1 -1.08 6.47 16.28
N HIS A 2 -1.90 7.52 16.39
CA HIS A 2 -2.93 7.87 15.41
C HIS A 2 -2.38 8.98 14.51
N LEU A 3 -2.17 8.70 13.22
CA LEU A 3 -1.65 9.68 12.27
C LEU A 3 -2.83 10.47 11.68
N LYS A 4 -2.91 11.76 12.02
CA LYS A 4 -3.86 12.71 11.41
C LYS A 4 -3.35 13.13 10.04
N ILE A 5 -4.19 13.08 9.02
CA ILE A 5 -3.80 13.58 7.69
C ILE A 5 -3.86 15.10 7.71
N VAL A 6 -2.74 15.75 7.40
CA VAL A 6 -2.72 17.14 6.95
C VAL A 6 -2.36 17.09 5.46
N LYS A 7 -3.26 17.66 4.62
CA LYS A 7 -3.17 17.97 3.17
C LYS A 7 -3.95 17.09 2.19
N ASN A 8 -5.23 17.44 2.03
CA ASN A 8 -5.81 18.17 0.89
C ASN A 8 -5.31 17.97 -0.57
N GLU A 9 -5.00 16.76 -1.09
CA GLU A 9 -4.99 16.58 -2.57
C GLU A 9 -5.62 15.26 -3.03
N ARG A 10 -6.82 15.39 -3.63
CA ARG A 10 -7.61 14.38 -4.37
C ARG A 10 -8.16 13.19 -3.57
N ALA A 11 -9.26 13.47 -2.87
CA ALA A 11 -10.19 12.50 -2.27
C ALA A 11 -10.93 11.65 -3.33
N GLY A 12 -10.22 10.79 -4.05
CA GLY A 12 -10.83 9.82 -4.98
C GLY A 12 -10.66 8.36 -4.59
N GLN A 13 -9.52 8.00 -3.98
CA GLN A 13 -9.24 6.62 -3.56
C GLN A 13 -8.40 6.62 -2.29
N VAL A 14 -8.87 5.89 -1.28
CA VAL A 14 -8.12 5.63 -0.05
C VAL A 14 -6.80 4.91 -0.42
N PRO A 15 -5.63 5.40 0.02
CA PRO A 15 -4.37 4.76 -0.30
C PRO A 15 -4.29 3.34 0.27
N TYR A 16 -3.75 2.40 -0.51
CA TYR A 16 -3.43 1.06 -0.01
C TYR A 16 -2.50 1.15 1.21
N GLY A 17 -2.77 0.37 2.27
CA GLY A 17 -2.14 0.54 3.59
C GLY A 17 -3.02 1.25 4.62
N TRP A 18 -4.06 1.94 4.15
CA TRP A 18 -4.86 2.85 4.95
C TRP A 18 -6.34 2.64 4.69
N ARG A 19 -7.14 2.79 5.73
CA ARG A 19 -8.60 2.72 5.68
C ARG A 19 -9.15 4.01 6.23
N LEU A 20 -10.08 4.64 5.52
CA LEU A 20 -10.78 5.80 6.08
C LEU A 20 -11.66 5.31 7.24
N ALA A 21 -11.50 5.90 8.42
CA ALA A 21 -12.38 5.65 9.54
C ALA A 21 -13.77 6.26 9.27
N GLN A 22 -14.77 5.83 10.05
CA GLN A 22 -16.15 6.32 9.92
C GLN A 22 -16.30 7.84 10.07
N ASP A 23 -15.32 8.50 10.67
CA ASP A 23 -15.29 9.97 10.83
C ASP A 23 -14.94 10.73 9.54
N GLY A 24 -14.57 10.02 8.46
CA GLY A 24 -14.18 10.60 7.17
C GLY A 24 -12.89 11.42 7.21
N LYS A 25 -12.16 11.43 8.35
CA LYS A 25 -11.01 12.31 8.60
C LYS A 25 -9.79 11.57 9.12
N THR A 26 -9.96 10.36 9.65
CA THR A 26 -8.89 9.55 10.21
C THR A 26 -8.53 8.41 9.24
N LEU A 27 -7.24 8.19 9.02
CA LEU A 27 -6.78 6.96 8.37
C LEU A 27 -6.36 5.95 9.44
N LEU A 28 -7.00 4.80 9.41
CA LEU A 28 -6.60 3.63 10.17
C LEU A 28 -5.59 2.84 9.35
N ALA A 29 -4.40 2.65 9.90
CA ALA A 29 -3.39 1.81 9.32
C ALA A 29 -3.86 0.35 9.36
N ASN A 30 -4.00 -0.30 8.20
CA ASN A 30 -4.26 -1.73 8.16
C ASN A 30 -2.93 -2.46 8.36
N ALA A 31 -2.74 -3.10 9.51
CA ALA A 31 -1.48 -3.75 9.85
C ALA A 31 -1.02 -4.79 8.80
N LYS A 32 -1.95 -5.47 8.12
CA LYS A 32 -1.61 -6.41 7.03
C LYS A 32 -1.08 -5.67 5.80
N GLU A 33 -1.77 -4.62 5.36
CA GLU A 33 -1.37 -3.86 4.18
C GLU A 33 -0.11 -3.02 4.44
N GLN A 34 0.08 -2.50 5.65
CA GLN A 34 1.32 -1.83 6.06
C GLN A 34 2.53 -2.78 5.99
N LYS A 35 2.36 -4.04 6.44
CA LYS A 35 3.40 -5.07 6.26
C LYS A 35 3.70 -5.32 4.78
N ALA A 36 2.69 -5.35 3.93
CA ALA A 36 2.89 -5.47 2.48
C ALA A 36 3.68 -4.28 1.91
N ILE A 37 3.41 -3.04 2.36
CA ILE A 37 4.17 -1.85 1.92
C ILE A 37 5.64 -1.94 2.32
N LEU A 38 5.92 -2.36 3.56
CA LEU A 38 7.30 -2.58 4.02
C LEU A 38 8.00 -3.63 3.15
N LEU A 39 7.33 -4.75 2.89
CA LEU A 39 7.86 -5.81 2.04
C LEU A 39 8.16 -5.32 0.62
N ILE A 40 7.25 -4.54 0.04
CA ILE A 40 7.42 -3.92 -1.29
C ILE A 40 8.66 -3.02 -1.31
N LYS A 41 8.86 -2.20 -0.27
CA LYS A 41 10.04 -1.33 -0.15
C LYS A 41 11.32 -2.15 -0.03
N GLU A 42 11.35 -3.17 0.82
CA GLU A 42 12.50 -4.04 1.01
C GLU A 42 12.87 -4.79 -0.27
N LEU A 43 11.90 -5.41 -0.94
CA LEU A 43 12.13 -6.11 -2.19
C LEU A 43 12.60 -5.17 -3.29
N ARG A 44 12.05 -3.94 -3.35
CA ARG A 44 12.52 -2.95 -4.30
C ARG A 44 13.96 -2.51 -4.03
N ALA A 45 14.31 -2.30 -2.75
CA ALA A 45 15.67 -1.96 -2.34
C ALA A 45 16.67 -3.08 -2.67
N LYS A 46 16.23 -4.34 -2.62
CA LYS A 46 17.00 -5.52 -3.07
C LYS A 46 17.12 -5.65 -4.60
N GLY A 47 16.50 -4.75 -5.38
CA GLY A 47 16.58 -4.76 -6.85
C GLY A 47 15.54 -5.62 -7.55
N TYR A 48 14.53 -6.14 -6.84
CA TYR A 48 13.47 -6.94 -7.48
C TYR A 48 12.64 -6.09 -8.46
N SER A 49 12.17 -6.74 -9.53
CA SER A 49 11.24 -6.15 -10.48
C SER A 49 9.83 -6.08 -9.89
N PHE A 50 8.99 -5.15 -10.36
CA PHE A 50 7.62 -5.02 -9.86
C PHE A 50 6.81 -6.31 -10.02
N ARG A 51 7.05 -7.09 -11.09
CA ARG A 51 6.39 -8.38 -11.30
C ARG A 51 6.83 -9.41 -10.26
N ALA A 52 8.11 -9.48 -9.95
CA ALA A 52 8.62 -10.39 -8.92
C ALA A 52 8.05 -10.03 -7.54
N ILE A 53 7.92 -8.73 -7.25
CA ILE A 53 7.27 -8.24 -6.02
C ILE A 53 5.80 -8.68 -5.97
N CYS A 54 5.04 -8.52 -7.06
CA CYS A 54 3.66 -9.00 -7.13
C CYS A 54 3.55 -10.50 -6.83
N GLN A 55 4.39 -11.32 -7.46
CA GLN A 55 4.41 -12.76 -7.22
C GLN A 55 4.78 -13.11 -5.78
N ASP A 56 5.72 -12.39 -5.16
CA ASP A 56 6.11 -12.62 -3.77
C ASP A 56 4.96 -12.28 -2.80
N LEU A 57 4.22 -11.21 -3.09
CA LEU A 57 3.05 -10.82 -2.32
C LEU A 57 1.91 -11.84 -2.46
N GLU A 58 1.64 -12.30 -3.67
CA GLU A 58 0.64 -13.34 -3.94
C GLU A 58 1.01 -14.66 -3.27
N LYS A 59 2.28 -15.09 -3.37
CA LYS A 59 2.78 -16.30 -2.70
C LYS A 59 2.66 -16.24 -1.17
N ARG A 60 2.80 -15.05 -0.59
CA ARG A 60 2.64 -14.83 0.86
C ARG A 60 1.19 -14.65 1.28
N GLY A 61 0.24 -14.69 0.36
CA GLY A 61 -1.19 -14.52 0.64
C GLY A 61 -1.58 -13.07 0.97
N TYR A 62 -0.79 -12.09 0.54
CA TYR A 62 -1.22 -10.69 0.63
C TYR A 62 -2.24 -10.40 -0.46
N GLU A 63 -3.42 -9.96 -0.07
CA GLU A 63 -4.45 -9.52 -1.00
C GLU A 63 -4.26 -8.03 -1.30
N SER A 64 -4.32 -7.67 -2.59
CA SER A 64 -4.45 -6.26 -2.95
C SER A 64 -5.88 -5.79 -2.61
N ALA A 65 -6.16 -4.49 -2.67
CA ALA A 65 -7.53 -3.99 -2.48
C ALA A 65 -8.50 -4.43 -3.61
N GLY A 66 -8.04 -5.26 -4.54
CA GLY A 66 -8.84 -5.89 -5.60
C GLY A 66 -8.44 -7.36 -5.78
N ARG A 67 -8.62 -7.88 -6.99
CA ARG A 67 -8.53 -9.33 -7.26
C ARG A 67 -7.10 -9.89 -7.43
N ALA A 68 -6.11 -9.05 -7.74
CA ALA A 68 -4.73 -9.46 -8.03
C ALA A 68 -3.72 -8.33 -7.79
N TRP A 69 -2.42 -8.67 -7.66
CA TRP A 69 -1.36 -7.68 -7.55
C TRP A 69 -0.92 -7.16 -8.92
N HIS A 70 -1.33 -5.94 -9.26
CA HIS A 70 -0.84 -5.28 -10.47
C HIS A 70 0.50 -4.57 -10.22
N PRO A 71 1.49 -4.70 -11.13
CA PRO A 71 2.76 -3.98 -11.04
C PRO A 71 2.59 -2.46 -10.96
N GLN A 72 1.53 -1.93 -11.60
CA GLN A 72 1.17 -0.52 -11.53
C GLN A 72 0.80 -0.09 -10.10
N THR A 73 0.13 -0.96 -9.34
CA THR A 73 -0.21 -0.74 -7.92
C THR A 73 1.04 -0.64 -7.08
N VAL A 74 1.98 -1.57 -7.26
CA VAL A 74 3.29 -1.56 -6.57
C VAL A 74 4.06 -0.27 -6.87
N LYS A 75 4.10 0.14 -8.15
CA LYS A 75 4.72 1.40 -8.58
C LYS A 75 4.05 2.63 -7.92
N ASN A 76 2.72 2.66 -7.86
CA ASN A 76 1.97 3.75 -7.24
C ASN A 76 2.19 3.83 -5.73
N ILE A 77 2.26 2.68 -5.04
CA ILE A 77 2.58 2.58 -3.62
C ILE A 77 3.97 3.14 -3.35
N LEU A 78 4.98 2.69 -4.12
CA LEU A 78 6.36 3.16 -3.98
C LEU A 78 6.48 4.66 -4.24
N ARG A 79 5.82 5.19 -5.29
CA ARG A 79 5.85 6.62 -5.62
C ARG A 79 5.22 7.51 -4.54
N ARG A 80 4.25 6.99 -3.79
CA ARG A 80 3.60 7.73 -2.68
C ARG A 80 4.35 7.62 -1.36
N ALA A 81 5.17 6.59 -1.21
CA ALA A 81 5.88 6.30 0.03
C ALA A 81 7.33 6.81 0.04
N ALA A 82 7.77 7.43 -1.06
CA ALA A 82 8.99 8.22 -1.19
C ALA A 82 8.63 9.71 -1.09
#